data_AF-A0A438KRB5-F1
#
_entry.id   AF-A0A438KRB5-F1
#
_cell.length_a   1.000
_cell.length_b   1.000
_cell.length_c   1.000
_cell.angle_alpha   90.00
_cell.angle_beta   90.00
_cell.angle_gamma   90.00
#
_symmetry.space_group_name_H-M   'P 1'
#
loop_
_entity.id
_entity.type
_entity.pdbx_description
1 polymer ?
#
loop_
_entity_poly.entity_id
_entity_poly.type
_entity_poly.pdbx_seq_one_letter_code
_entity_poly.pdbx_strand_id
1 'polypeptide(L)'
;MDQSNMLPPPPGTFQDREDLIKHVRDFGANQGYVVTIKKSRKDRRVILGCDRGGVYRNRRKIEESKRKRKACSRLINCPFEAIGKKEDDLWVLTIKNGEHNHEPFKDMSQHPYSRRFSEDEVRQIKLMTDAGIKPRQVLKALKKNNPELQSTPRHLYNLKAKIRQGNISEKSFKSWRPNRSVPVNTTNPLESSSKHNIHPLKVPNLIGGKFVDSQACAIIDVINPATQEVVSEVPLTTYEEFKAAVSAAKQAYPSWRNTPVTTRQRIMFKLQELIRRDIDKLAMNITIEQGKTLKGAQGDVLRGLEVVEHACGMATLQMGEFVPNASNGIDTYCLREPLGVCAGICPFNFPAMISLWML
;
A
#
# COMPACT_ATOMS: atom_id res chain seq x y z
N MET A 1 -45.79 -18.03 -8.59
CA MET A 1 -44.82 -17.18 -7.85
C MET A 1 -43.55 -18.00 -7.73
N ASP A 2 -42.64 -17.87 -8.69
CA ASP A 2 -41.38 -18.63 -8.70
C ASP A 2 -40.51 -18.22 -7.52
N GLN A 3 -40.31 -19.15 -6.58
CA GLN A 3 -39.26 -19.02 -5.58
C GLN A 3 -37.92 -19.07 -6.32
N SER A 4 -37.18 -17.98 -6.26
CA SER A 4 -35.82 -17.89 -6.82
C SER A 4 -34.91 -18.81 -6.01
N ASN A 5 -34.81 -20.07 -6.43
CA ASN A 5 -33.94 -21.06 -5.81
C ASN A 5 -32.48 -20.65 -6.00
N MET A 6 -31.77 -20.49 -4.88
CA MET A 6 -30.33 -20.24 -4.91
C MET A 6 -29.63 -21.44 -5.54
N LEU A 7 -28.85 -21.19 -6.58
CA LEU A 7 -28.12 -22.24 -7.27
C LEU A 7 -26.79 -22.54 -6.57
N PRO A 8 -26.30 -23.79 -6.63
CA PRO A 8 -24.92 -24.10 -6.28
C PRO A 8 -23.94 -23.64 -7.37
N PRO A 9 -22.67 -23.37 -7.01
CA PRO A 9 -21.65 -23.06 -8.01
C PRO A 9 -21.40 -24.24 -8.95
N PRO A 10 -21.10 -24.00 -10.22
CA PRO A 10 -20.81 -25.07 -11.17
C PRO A 10 -19.57 -25.85 -10.70
N PRO A 11 -19.55 -27.19 -10.84
CA PRO A 11 -18.34 -27.98 -10.67
C PRO A 11 -17.24 -27.51 -11.62
N GLY A 12 -15.98 -27.67 -11.21
CA GLY A 12 -14.85 -27.23 -12.02
C GLY A 12 -13.51 -27.64 -11.43
N THR A 13 -12.45 -27.44 -12.23
CA THR A 13 -11.07 -27.66 -11.85
C THR A 13 -10.33 -26.33 -11.76
N PHE A 14 -9.43 -26.22 -10.78
CA PHE A 14 -8.71 -24.98 -10.46
C PHE A 14 -7.24 -25.30 -10.23
N GLN A 15 -6.36 -24.37 -10.62
CA GLN A 15 -4.92 -24.56 -10.42
C GLN A 15 -4.58 -24.50 -8.92
N ASP A 16 -5.14 -23.52 -8.21
CA ASP A 16 -4.89 -23.28 -6.80
C ASP A 16 -6.12 -23.48 -5.92
N ARG A 17 -5.87 -23.86 -4.66
CA ARG A 17 -6.89 -23.98 -3.61
C ARG A 17 -7.66 -22.67 -3.42
N GLU A 18 -6.93 -21.57 -3.45
CA GLU A 18 -7.46 -20.23 -3.21
C GLU A 18 -8.41 -19.79 -4.34
N ASP A 19 -8.11 -20.17 -5.58
CA ASP A 19 -8.95 -19.87 -6.74
C ASP A 19 -10.29 -20.62 -6.68
N LEU A 20 -10.27 -21.89 -6.27
CA LEU A 20 -11.48 -22.66 -5.99
C LEU A 20 -12.34 -21.99 -4.92
N ILE A 21 -11.72 -21.55 -3.82
CA ILE A 21 -12.44 -20.87 -2.72
C ILE A 21 -13.01 -19.53 -3.19
N LYS A 22 -12.27 -18.79 -4.01
CA LYS A 22 -12.71 -17.52 -4.58
C LYS A 22 -13.92 -17.74 -5.49
N HIS A 23 -13.83 -18.68 -6.44
CA HIS A 23 -14.91 -19.03 -7.35
C HIS A 23 -16.23 -19.33 -6.62
N VAL A 24 -16.19 -20.20 -5.60
CA VAL A 24 -17.38 -20.58 -4.82
C VAL A 24 -17.98 -19.40 -4.06
N ARG A 25 -17.15 -18.48 -3.56
CA ARG A 25 -17.62 -17.30 -2.82
C ARG A 25 -18.20 -16.23 -3.73
N ASP A 26 -17.60 -16.01 -4.89
CA ASP A 26 -18.06 -15.05 -5.89
C ASP A 26 -19.44 -15.47 -6.39
N PHE A 27 -19.58 -16.75 -6.73
CA PHE A 27 -20.85 -17.32 -7.14
C PHE A 27 -21.92 -17.21 -6.04
N GLY A 28 -21.60 -17.62 -4.81
CA GLY A 28 -22.54 -17.53 -3.70
C GLY A 28 -22.99 -16.09 -3.44
N ALA A 29 -22.06 -15.12 -3.47
CA ALA A 29 -22.39 -13.71 -3.28
C ALA A 29 -23.36 -13.19 -4.35
N ASN A 30 -23.20 -13.62 -5.60
CA ASN A 30 -24.11 -13.27 -6.71
C ASN A 30 -25.49 -13.93 -6.56
N GLN A 31 -25.54 -15.14 -6.00
CA GLN A 31 -26.78 -15.86 -5.70
C GLN A 31 -27.41 -15.43 -4.35
N GLY A 32 -26.79 -14.52 -3.61
CA GLY A 32 -27.35 -14.01 -2.35
C GLY A 32 -27.09 -14.88 -1.12
N TYR A 33 -26.05 -15.71 -1.10
CA TYR A 33 -25.59 -16.43 0.10
C TYR A 33 -24.08 -16.29 0.33
N VAL A 34 -23.62 -16.56 1.55
CA VAL A 34 -22.20 -16.42 1.90
C VAL A 34 -21.60 -17.77 2.24
N VAL A 35 -20.45 -18.08 1.64
CA VAL A 35 -19.76 -19.35 1.84
C VAL A 35 -18.57 -19.21 2.78
N THR A 36 -18.47 -20.14 3.73
CA THR A 36 -17.42 -20.22 4.75
C THR A 36 -16.71 -21.57 4.73
N ILE A 37 -15.49 -21.61 5.27
CA ILE A 37 -14.72 -22.86 5.37
C ILE A 37 -15.17 -23.59 6.64
N LYS A 38 -15.81 -24.76 6.49
CA LYS A 38 -16.21 -25.63 7.60
C LYS A 38 -15.02 -26.42 8.15
N LYS A 39 -14.22 -27.00 7.26
CA LYS A 39 -13.04 -27.83 7.61
C LYS A 39 -12.01 -27.74 6.49
N SER A 40 -10.74 -27.69 6.82
CA SER A 40 -9.66 -27.66 5.83
C SER A 40 -8.51 -28.53 6.29
N ARG A 41 -7.88 -29.27 5.37
CA ARG A 41 -6.55 -29.86 5.55
C ARG A 41 -5.66 -29.29 4.44
N LYS A 42 -4.59 -28.63 4.83
CA LYS A 42 -3.66 -27.97 3.91
C LYS A 42 -3.19 -28.98 2.85
N ASP A 43 -3.19 -28.55 1.59
CA ASP A 43 -2.73 -29.31 0.42
C ASP A 43 -3.46 -30.65 0.14
N ARG A 44 -4.66 -30.85 0.70
CA ARG A 44 -5.42 -32.11 0.51
C ARG A 44 -6.90 -31.93 0.25
N ARG A 45 -7.61 -31.19 1.12
CA ARG A 45 -9.05 -30.94 0.96
C ARG A 45 -9.54 -29.70 1.68
N VAL A 46 -10.59 -29.09 1.15
CA VAL A 46 -11.36 -28.02 1.80
C VAL A 46 -12.85 -28.34 1.72
N ILE A 47 -13.57 -28.15 2.83
CA ILE A 47 -15.02 -28.30 2.92
C ILE A 47 -15.60 -26.91 3.13
N LEU A 48 -16.46 -26.50 2.21
CA LEU A 48 -17.12 -25.22 2.14
C LEU A 48 -18.61 -25.40 2.49
N GLY A 49 -19.19 -24.44 3.19
CA GLY A 49 -20.62 -24.46 3.50
C GLY A 49 -21.19 -23.07 3.73
N CYS A 50 -22.51 -22.96 3.80
CA CYS A 50 -23.19 -21.68 4.00
C CYS A 50 -22.85 -21.11 5.38
N ASP A 51 -22.75 -19.78 5.48
CA ASP A 51 -22.51 -19.08 6.75
C ASP A 51 -23.62 -19.28 7.79
N ARG A 52 -24.84 -19.64 7.33
CA ARG A 52 -25.96 -20.05 8.18
C ARG A 52 -25.99 -21.56 8.48
N GLY A 53 -24.94 -22.30 8.08
CA GLY A 53 -24.82 -23.74 8.27
C GLY A 53 -24.41 -24.15 9.70
N GLY A 54 -24.92 -25.28 10.16
CA GLY A 54 -24.66 -25.83 11.51
C GLY A 54 -25.56 -25.28 12.61
N VAL A 55 -25.21 -25.63 13.85
CA VAL A 55 -25.99 -25.31 15.06
C VAL A 55 -25.11 -24.55 16.04
N TYR A 56 -25.68 -23.57 16.74
CA TYR A 56 -24.97 -22.84 17.77
C TYR A 56 -24.53 -23.77 18.91
N ARG A 57 -23.25 -23.72 19.29
CA ARG A 57 -22.70 -24.52 20.40
C ARG A 57 -22.29 -23.62 21.55
N ASN A 58 -22.95 -23.74 22.70
CA ASN A 58 -22.63 -22.97 23.90
C ASN A 58 -21.38 -23.52 24.62
N ARG A 59 -20.19 -23.27 24.07
CA ARG A 59 -18.92 -23.80 24.62
C ARG A 59 -18.61 -23.33 26.04
N ARG A 60 -19.13 -22.17 26.46
CA ARG A 60 -18.88 -21.60 27.79
C ARG A 60 -19.91 -22.03 28.84
N LYS A 61 -20.91 -22.85 28.47
CA LYS A 61 -22.02 -23.30 29.33
C LYS A 61 -22.70 -22.15 30.10
N ILE A 62 -22.75 -20.96 29.51
CA ILE A 62 -23.38 -19.79 30.15
C ILE A 62 -24.89 -19.91 29.93
N GLU A 63 -25.66 -19.93 31.02
CA GLU A 63 -27.12 -19.92 30.97
C GLU A 63 -27.64 -18.66 30.24
N GLU A 64 -28.71 -18.84 29.46
CA GLU A 64 -29.33 -17.77 28.65
C GLU A 64 -29.71 -16.55 29.52
N SER A 65 -30.19 -16.80 30.75
CA SER A 65 -30.61 -15.79 31.73
C SER A 65 -29.48 -14.89 32.24
N LYS A 66 -28.24 -15.36 32.23
CA LYS A 66 -27.05 -14.62 32.72
C LYS A 66 -26.37 -13.82 31.62
N ARG A 67 -26.87 -13.86 30.38
CA ARG A 67 -26.31 -13.10 29.26
C ARG A 67 -26.74 -11.64 29.31
N LYS A 68 -25.78 -10.74 29.55
CA LYS A 68 -25.97 -9.28 29.44
C LYS A 68 -26.43 -8.79 28.05
N ARG A 69 -26.28 -9.62 27.00
CA ARG A 69 -26.75 -9.32 25.62
C ARG A 69 -27.44 -10.53 25.03
N LYS A 70 -28.69 -10.36 24.58
CA LYS A 70 -29.47 -11.38 23.85
C LYS A 70 -29.08 -11.36 22.37
N ALA A 71 -27.97 -12.00 22.02
CA ALA A 71 -27.57 -12.15 20.62
C ALA A 71 -28.02 -13.52 20.09
N CYS A 72 -29.00 -13.53 19.18
CA CYS A 72 -29.41 -14.75 18.49
C CYS A 72 -28.38 -15.17 17.43
N SER A 73 -28.12 -16.46 17.33
CA SER A 73 -27.26 -17.04 16.30
C SER A 73 -27.92 -16.91 14.92
N ARG A 74 -27.14 -16.62 13.87
CA ARG A 74 -27.64 -16.62 12.48
C ARG A 74 -27.71 -18.01 11.85
N LEU A 75 -27.27 -19.03 12.59
CA LEU A 75 -27.20 -20.42 12.14
C LEU A 75 -28.60 -21.05 12.16
N ILE A 76 -28.99 -21.63 11.04
CA ILE A 76 -30.29 -22.30 10.82
C ILE A 76 -30.10 -23.73 10.31
N ASN A 77 -28.89 -24.28 10.49
CA ASN A 77 -28.50 -25.58 9.97
C ASN A 77 -28.66 -25.73 8.45
N CYS A 78 -28.30 -24.69 7.69
CA CYS A 78 -28.34 -24.74 6.22
C CYS A 78 -27.50 -25.93 5.66
N PRO A 79 -28.07 -26.75 4.76
CA PRO A 79 -27.47 -28.01 4.32
C PRO A 79 -26.37 -27.85 3.25
N PHE A 80 -26.26 -26.67 2.61
CA PHE A 80 -25.29 -26.41 1.55
C PHE A 80 -23.87 -26.84 1.95
N GLU A 81 -23.27 -27.67 1.09
CA GLU A 81 -21.92 -28.19 1.27
C GLU A 81 -21.25 -28.48 -0.07
N ALA A 82 -20.06 -27.90 -0.25
CA ALA A 82 -19.18 -28.14 -1.39
C ALA A 82 -17.80 -28.60 -0.91
N ILE A 83 -17.14 -29.45 -1.69
CA ILE A 83 -15.87 -30.06 -1.37
C ILE A 83 -14.88 -29.72 -2.47
N GLY A 84 -13.76 -29.12 -2.10
CA GLY A 84 -12.57 -29.03 -2.95
C GLY A 84 -11.57 -30.11 -2.55
N LYS A 85 -11.12 -30.94 -3.49
CA LYS A 85 -10.11 -31.99 -3.27
C LYS A 85 -8.97 -31.82 -4.28
N LYS A 86 -7.73 -32.05 -3.84
CA LYS A 86 -6.57 -32.01 -4.72
C LYS A 86 -6.40 -33.38 -5.41
N GLU A 87 -6.44 -33.41 -6.73
CA GLU A 87 -6.30 -34.59 -7.62
C GLU A 87 -5.38 -34.19 -8.78
N ASP A 88 -4.32 -34.96 -9.03
CA ASP A 88 -3.35 -34.73 -10.13
C ASP A 88 -2.85 -33.29 -10.24
N ASP A 89 -2.44 -32.73 -9.10
CA ASP A 89 -2.00 -31.33 -8.93
C ASP A 89 -3.04 -30.24 -9.21
N LEU A 90 -4.27 -30.60 -9.55
CA LEU A 90 -5.41 -29.70 -9.69
C LEU A 90 -6.37 -29.80 -8.51
N TRP A 91 -7.12 -28.73 -8.26
CA TRP A 91 -8.18 -28.66 -7.28
C TRP A 91 -9.53 -28.88 -7.95
N VAL A 92 -10.18 -29.99 -7.63
CA VAL A 92 -11.50 -30.36 -8.17
C VAL A 92 -12.58 -29.95 -7.18
N LEU A 93 -13.58 -29.20 -7.65
CA LEU A 93 -14.77 -28.79 -6.90
C LEU A 93 -15.92 -29.77 -7.16
N THR A 94 -16.47 -30.33 -6.08
CA THR A 94 -17.66 -31.19 -6.10
C THR A 94 -18.73 -30.63 -5.17
N ILE A 95 -19.96 -30.52 -5.66
CA ILE A 95 -21.11 -30.12 -4.83
C ILE A 95 -21.69 -31.36 -4.17
N LYS A 96 -21.69 -31.38 -2.84
CA LYS A 96 -22.26 -32.50 -2.06
C LYS A 96 -23.74 -32.26 -1.77
N ASN A 97 -24.11 -31.02 -1.44
CA ASN A 97 -25.49 -30.59 -1.35
C ASN A 97 -25.58 -29.13 -1.81
N GLY A 98 -26.39 -28.89 -2.85
CA GLY A 98 -26.59 -27.55 -3.43
C GLY A 98 -27.80 -26.80 -2.89
N GLU A 99 -28.60 -27.42 -2.03
CA GLU A 99 -29.84 -26.84 -1.52
C GLU A 99 -29.60 -25.88 -0.35
N HIS A 100 -30.51 -24.93 -0.22
CA HIS A 100 -30.55 -23.95 0.85
C HIS A 100 -31.94 -23.92 1.47
N ASN A 101 -32.01 -23.86 2.80
CA ASN A 101 -33.27 -23.80 3.55
C ASN A 101 -33.64 -22.37 3.98
N HIS A 102 -33.19 -21.37 3.22
CA HIS A 102 -33.47 -19.97 3.46
C HIS A 102 -33.56 -19.22 2.15
N GLU A 103 -34.15 -18.03 2.17
CA GLU A 103 -34.14 -17.13 1.01
C GLU A 103 -32.77 -16.47 0.80
N PRO A 104 -32.46 -16.05 -0.44
CA PRO A 104 -31.28 -15.23 -0.72
C PRO A 104 -31.34 -13.89 0.03
N PHE A 105 -30.17 -13.35 0.37
CA PHE A 105 -30.06 -12.02 0.96
C PHE A 105 -30.47 -10.96 -0.07
N LYS A 106 -31.55 -10.22 0.25
CA LYS A 106 -32.05 -9.10 -0.56
C LYS A 106 -31.02 -7.96 -0.72
N ASP A 107 -30.22 -7.73 0.32
CA ASP A 107 -29.18 -6.70 0.34
C ASP A 107 -27.90 -7.25 1.01
N MET A 108 -26.90 -7.56 0.18
CA MET A 108 -25.61 -8.08 0.65
C MET A 108 -24.78 -7.02 1.39
N SER A 109 -25.08 -5.72 1.23
CA SER A 109 -24.36 -4.64 1.90
C SER A 109 -24.53 -4.69 3.43
N GLN A 110 -25.65 -5.22 3.91
CA GLN A 110 -25.94 -5.39 5.33
C GLN A 110 -25.25 -6.61 5.96
N HIS A 111 -24.73 -7.51 5.12
CA HIS A 111 -24.07 -8.72 5.58
C HIS A 111 -22.70 -8.42 6.22
N PRO A 112 -22.30 -9.05 7.35
CA PRO A 112 -20.94 -8.90 7.89
C PRO A 112 -19.80 -9.21 6.89
N TYR A 113 -20.10 -9.93 5.83
CA TYR A 113 -19.17 -10.24 4.74
C TYR A 113 -18.80 -9.00 3.90
N SER A 114 -19.74 -8.09 3.64
CA SER A 114 -19.50 -6.85 2.87
C SER A 114 -18.56 -5.88 3.57
N ARG A 115 -18.44 -6.01 4.90
CA ARG A 115 -17.61 -5.19 5.79
C ARG A 115 -16.16 -5.69 5.90
N ARG A 116 -15.80 -6.74 5.15
CA ARG A 116 -14.43 -7.23 5.05
C ARG A 116 -13.69 -6.42 4.00
N PHE A 117 -12.44 -6.10 4.30
CA PHE A 117 -11.55 -5.45 3.34
C PHE A 117 -11.18 -6.42 2.20
N SER A 118 -10.98 -5.92 0.98
CA SER A 118 -10.41 -6.70 -0.12
C SER A 118 -8.92 -6.97 0.12
N GLU A 119 -8.31 -7.83 -0.70
CA GLU A 119 -6.86 -8.07 -0.63
C GLU A 119 -6.06 -6.78 -0.82
N ASP A 120 -6.40 -5.98 -1.83
CA ASP A 120 -5.74 -4.70 -2.12
C ASP A 120 -5.92 -3.71 -0.97
N GLU A 121 -7.14 -3.62 -0.41
CA GLU A 121 -7.42 -2.78 0.75
C GLU A 121 -6.62 -3.23 1.99
N VAL A 122 -6.46 -4.54 2.21
CA VAL A 122 -5.65 -5.06 3.32
C VAL A 122 -4.16 -4.74 3.12
N ARG A 123 -3.63 -4.88 1.90
CA ARG A 123 -2.25 -4.49 1.57
C ARG A 123 -2.05 -2.99 1.80
N GLN A 124 -2.99 -2.16 1.35
CA GLN A 124 -2.97 -0.73 1.57
C GLN A 124 -3.05 -0.38 3.07
N ILE A 125 -3.90 -1.06 3.85
CA ILE A 125 -4.00 -0.89 5.31
C ILE A 125 -2.68 -1.24 5.99
N LYS A 126 -2.01 -2.31 5.57
CA LYS A 126 -0.70 -2.72 6.10
C LYS A 126 0.33 -1.63 5.83
N LEU A 127 0.51 -1.23 4.57
CA LEU A 127 1.43 -0.17 4.16
C LEU A 127 1.20 1.14 4.93
N MET A 128 -0.06 1.59 5.02
CA MET A 128 -0.40 2.81 5.74
C MET A 128 -0.21 2.67 7.26
N THR A 129 -0.38 1.46 7.80
CA THR A 129 -0.15 1.19 9.23
C THR A 129 1.33 1.20 9.58
N ASP A 130 2.16 0.59 8.74
CA ASP A 130 3.61 0.54 8.90
C ASP A 130 4.22 1.93 8.73
N ALA A 131 3.63 2.76 7.86
CA ALA A 131 3.94 4.18 7.73
C ALA A 131 3.44 5.07 8.90
N GLY A 132 2.84 4.50 9.95
CA GLY A 132 2.39 5.22 11.14
C GLY A 132 1.12 6.06 10.96
N ILE A 133 0.37 5.87 9.87
CA ILE A 133 -0.83 6.68 9.57
C ILE A 133 -1.95 6.36 10.56
N LYS A 134 -2.61 7.40 11.08
CA LYS A 134 -3.70 7.28 12.06
C LYS A 134 -4.89 6.53 11.45
N PRO A 135 -5.57 5.62 12.17
CA PRO A 135 -6.66 4.80 11.63
C PRO A 135 -7.80 5.58 10.94
N ARG A 136 -8.12 6.80 11.42
CA ARG A 136 -9.12 7.67 10.77
C ARG A 136 -8.70 8.09 9.36
N GLN A 137 -7.43 8.38 9.15
CA GLN A 137 -6.88 8.77 7.84
C GLN A 137 -6.80 7.57 6.89
N VAL A 138 -6.48 6.37 7.41
CA VAL A 138 -6.51 5.12 6.64
C VAL A 138 -7.90 4.87 6.06
N LEU A 139 -8.96 4.92 6.90
CA LEU A 139 -10.32 4.74 6.38
C LEU A 139 -10.76 5.85 5.41
N LYS A 140 -10.31 7.10 5.63
CA LYS A 140 -10.61 8.20 4.70
C LYS A 140 -9.99 7.96 3.32
N ALA A 141 -8.75 7.48 3.27
CA ALA A 141 -8.08 7.12 2.02
C ALA A 141 -8.77 5.95 1.31
N LEU A 142 -9.11 4.89 2.06
CA LEU A 142 -9.82 3.73 1.50
C LEU A 142 -11.20 4.12 0.94
N LYS A 143 -11.94 4.99 1.63
CA LYS A 143 -13.23 5.50 1.13
C LYS A 143 -13.11 6.42 -0.08
N LYS A 144 -11.98 7.12 -0.25
CA LYS A 144 -11.72 7.92 -1.45
C LYS A 144 -11.56 7.01 -2.68
N ASN A 145 -10.89 5.87 -2.51
CA ASN A 145 -10.68 4.90 -3.58
C ASN A 145 -11.89 3.98 -3.80
N ASN A 146 -12.67 3.74 -2.75
CA ASN A 146 -13.87 2.90 -2.78
C ASN A 146 -15.01 3.58 -1.99
N PRO A 147 -15.83 4.43 -2.64
CA PRO A 147 -16.95 5.11 -1.99
C PRO A 147 -17.99 4.17 -1.38
N GLU A 148 -18.12 2.94 -1.89
CA GLU A 148 -19.05 1.91 -1.39
C GLU A 148 -18.53 1.16 -0.14
N LEU A 149 -17.35 1.51 0.38
CA LEU A 149 -16.73 0.81 1.51
C LEU A 149 -17.59 0.88 2.79
N GLN A 150 -18.18 -0.26 3.15
CA GLN A 150 -19.03 -0.43 4.34
C GLN A 150 -18.24 -0.69 5.64
N SER A 151 -16.92 -0.71 5.57
CA SER A 151 -16.04 -1.02 6.71
C SER A 151 -16.00 0.12 7.74
N THR A 152 -16.08 -0.23 9.03
CA THR A 152 -16.08 0.72 10.15
C THR A 152 -14.69 0.81 10.80
N PRO A 153 -14.42 1.86 11.61
CA PRO A 153 -13.18 1.97 12.40
C PRO A 153 -12.87 0.72 13.23
N ARG A 154 -13.89 0.07 13.76
CA ARG A 154 -13.75 -1.17 14.53
C ARG A 154 -13.14 -2.30 13.70
N HIS A 155 -13.53 -2.46 12.43
CA HIS A 155 -12.97 -3.48 11.55
C HIS A 155 -11.49 -3.20 11.26
N LEU A 156 -11.13 -1.93 11.06
CA LEU A 156 -9.74 -1.51 10.87
C LEU A 156 -8.88 -1.82 12.11
N TYR A 157 -9.36 -1.50 13.32
CA TYR A 157 -8.64 -1.82 14.55
C TYR A 157 -8.44 -3.33 14.73
N ASN A 158 -9.47 -4.13 14.49
CA ASN A 158 -9.38 -5.58 14.56
C ASN A 158 -8.36 -6.15 13.57
N LEU A 159 -8.31 -5.60 12.35
CA LEU A 159 -7.34 -6.01 11.34
C LEU A 159 -5.91 -5.61 11.74
N LYS A 160 -5.69 -4.36 12.17
CA LYS A 160 -4.38 -3.89 12.66
C LYS A 160 -3.88 -4.73 13.83
N ALA A 161 -4.76 -5.12 14.76
CA ALA A 161 -4.40 -6.01 15.86
C ALA A 161 -3.92 -7.39 15.36
N LYS A 162 -4.58 -7.97 14.35
CA LYS A 162 -4.13 -9.24 13.74
C LYS A 162 -2.82 -9.11 12.99
N ILE A 163 -2.59 -8.00 12.28
CA ILE A 163 -1.32 -7.71 11.58
C ILE A 163 -0.17 -7.66 12.60
N ARG A 164 -0.35 -6.95 13.73
CA ARG A 164 0.67 -6.83 14.78
C ARG A 164 0.99 -8.15 15.47
N GLN A 165 0.05 -9.08 15.55
CA GLN A 165 0.26 -10.40 16.17
C GLN A 165 1.05 -11.36 15.27
N GLY A 166 1.51 -10.94 14.08
CA GLY A 166 2.23 -11.81 13.14
C GLY A 166 1.38 -12.93 12.55
N ASN A 167 0.08 -12.95 12.85
CA ASN A 167 -0.87 -14.02 12.48
C ASN A 167 -1.36 -13.93 11.02
N ILE A 168 -0.72 -13.12 10.17
CA ILE A 168 -1.12 -12.89 8.78
C ILE A 168 0.10 -13.09 7.89
N SER A 169 0.17 -14.25 7.22
CA SER A 169 1.09 -14.48 6.11
C SER A 169 0.55 -13.87 4.81
N GLU A 170 1.41 -13.56 3.84
CA GLU A 170 1.00 -13.03 2.53
C GLU A 170 -0.03 -13.92 1.82
N LYS A 171 0.04 -15.24 2.05
CA LYS A 171 -0.92 -16.22 1.52
C LYS A 171 -2.31 -16.12 2.16
N SER A 172 -2.45 -15.48 3.32
CA SER A 172 -3.73 -15.28 4.02
C SER A 172 -4.57 -14.12 3.44
N PHE A 173 -3.98 -13.25 2.61
CA PHE A 173 -4.66 -12.12 1.97
C PHE A 173 -5.68 -12.55 0.90
N LYS A 174 -5.46 -13.70 0.26
CA LYS A 174 -6.30 -14.26 -0.82
C LYS A 174 -7.71 -14.71 -0.41
N SER A 175 -8.05 -14.68 0.88
CA SER A 175 -9.32 -15.20 1.43
C SER A 175 -10.35 -14.12 1.80
N TRP A 176 -10.10 -12.88 1.38
CA TRP A 176 -10.90 -11.71 1.75
C TRP A 176 -11.74 -11.23 0.57
N ARG A 177 -12.61 -10.22 0.78
CA ARG A 177 -13.72 -9.88 -0.13
C ARG A 177 -13.22 -9.82 -1.59
N PRO A 178 -13.86 -10.53 -2.53
CA PRO A 178 -13.51 -10.46 -3.95
C PRO A 178 -13.73 -9.03 -4.46
N ASN A 179 -12.83 -8.55 -5.33
CA ASN A 179 -13.04 -7.29 -6.04
C ASN A 179 -14.33 -7.43 -6.87
N ARG A 180 -15.32 -6.57 -6.56
CA ARG A 180 -16.59 -6.53 -7.29
C ARG A 180 -16.31 -5.83 -8.63
N SER A 181 -15.93 -6.57 -9.66
CA SER A 181 -16.00 -6.08 -11.03
C SER A 181 -17.47 -5.93 -11.39
N VAL A 182 -17.90 -4.69 -11.64
CA VAL A 182 -19.22 -4.36 -12.17
C VAL A 182 -19.35 -5.01 -13.56
N PRO A 183 -20.47 -5.68 -13.90
CA PRO A 183 -20.68 -6.20 -15.25
C PRO A 183 -21.03 -5.04 -16.17
N VAL A 184 -20.13 -4.71 -17.10
CA VAL A 184 -20.48 -3.92 -18.28
C VAL A 184 -20.89 -4.93 -19.35
N ASN A 185 -22.19 -4.96 -19.65
CA ASN A 185 -22.70 -5.59 -20.85
C ASN A 185 -22.19 -4.82 -22.06
N THR A 186 -21.39 -5.47 -22.91
CA THR A 186 -21.54 -5.38 -24.37
C THR A 186 -20.81 -6.54 -25.03
N THR A 187 -21.58 -7.27 -25.83
CA THR A 187 -21.16 -8.20 -26.86
C THR A 187 -20.14 -7.55 -27.82
N ASN A 188 -18.95 -8.14 -27.95
CA ASN A 188 -18.32 -8.47 -29.25
C ASN A 188 -17.02 -9.27 -29.06
N PRO A 189 -16.64 -10.11 -30.04
CA PRO A 189 -15.81 -11.28 -29.83
C PRO A 189 -14.30 -11.01 -29.95
N LEU A 190 -13.54 -11.79 -29.18
CA LEU A 190 -12.11 -12.13 -29.32
C LEU A 190 -11.24 -11.15 -30.12
N GLU A 191 -10.65 -10.18 -29.43
CA GLU A 191 -9.38 -9.58 -29.84
C GLU A 191 -8.35 -9.65 -28.72
N SER A 192 -7.13 -9.95 -29.15
CA SER A 192 -5.90 -10.21 -28.40
C SER A 192 -5.63 -9.26 -27.23
N SER A 193 -5.30 -9.84 -26.07
CA SER A 193 -4.40 -9.32 -25.02
C SER A 193 -4.13 -7.80 -25.05
N SER A 194 -5.13 -7.01 -24.65
CA SER A 194 -4.95 -5.59 -24.41
C SER A 194 -4.19 -5.39 -23.10
N LYS A 195 -2.92 -5.01 -23.21
CA LYS A 195 -2.14 -4.38 -22.13
C LYS A 195 -3.04 -3.34 -21.46
N HIS A 196 -3.21 -3.42 -20.15
CA HIS A 196 -3.85 -2.34 -19.40
C HIS A 196 -3.11 -1.04 -19.75
N ASN A 197 -3.79 -0.10 -20.41
CA ASN A 197 -3.31 1.28 -20.58
C ASN A 197 -3.26 1.94 -19.19
N ILE A 198 -2.27 1.56 -18.40
CA ILE A 198 -1.80 2.35 -17.27
C ILE A 198 -0.95 3.42 -17.94
N HIS A 199 -1.50 4.63 -18.08
CA HIS A 199 -0.65 5.76 -18.44
C HIS A 199 0.46 5.84 -17.39
N PRO A 200 1.74 5.83 -17.80
CA PRO A 200 2.85 5.90 -16.87
C PRO A 200 2.78 7.16 -16.01
N LEU A 201 3.27 7.07 -14.78
CA LEU A 201 3.17 8.16 -13.81
C LEU A 201 4.02 9.34 -14.29
N LYS A 202 3.40 10.51 -14.48
CA LYS A 202 4.15 11.75 -14.74
C LYS A 202 4.78 12.27 -13.45
N VAL A 203 6.10 12.46 -13.48
CA VAL A 203 6.87 12.96 -12.33
C VAL A 203 6.80 14.49 -12.30
N PRO A 204 6.22 15.10 -11.26
CA PRO A 204 6.15 16.55 -11.16
C PRO A 204 7.50 17.15 -10.72
N ASN A 205 7.73 18.40 -11.10
CA ASN A 205 8.85 19.20 -10.58
C ASN A 205 8.57 19.67 -9.15
N LEU A 206 9.59 19.70 -8.29
CA LEU A 206 9.49 20.28 -6.95
C LEU A 206 10.06 21.70 -6.95
N ILE A 207 9.19 22.71 -6.98
CA ILE A 207 9.58 24.13 -7.05
C ILE A 207 8.93 24.90 -5.89
N GLY A 208 9.74 25.62 -5.10
CA GLY A 208 9.24 26.45 -3.99
C GLY A 208 8.45 25.66 -2.93
N GLY A 209 8.80 24.39 -2.71
CA GLY A 209 8.13 23.51 -1.75
C GLY A 209 6.79 22.91 -2.23
N LYS A 210 6.47 23.01 -3.52
CA LYS A 210 5.27 22.42 -4.12
C LYS A 210 5.62 21.53 -5.31
N PHE A 211 4.87 20.45 -5.47
CA PHE A 211 4.89 19.67 -6.71
C PHE A 211 4.11 20.43 -7.79
N VAL A 212 4.73 20.62 -8.95
CA VAL A 212 4.23 21.39 -10.08
C VAL A 212 4.30 20.51 -11.33
N ASP A 213 3.15 20.35 -12.00
CA ASP A 213 3.09 19.68 -13.29
C ASP A 213 3.74 20.55 -14.37
N SER A 214 4.65 19.95 -15.13
CA SER A 214 5.40 20.71 -16.13
C SER A 214 4.56 21.03 -17.36
N GLN A 215 4.82 22.20 -17.96
CA GLN A 215 4.28 22.62 -19.25
C GLN A 215 5.18 22.21 -20.43
N ALA A 216 6.22 21.41 -20.18
CA ALA A 216 7.10 20.91 -21.22
C ALA A 216 6.33 20.03 -22.22
N CYS A 217 6.53 20.27 -23.52
CA CYS A 217 6.01 19.41 -24.57
C CYS A 217 6.80 18.11 -24.71
N ALA A 218 8.07 18.11 -24.28
CA ALA A 218 8.96 16.97 -24.39
C ALA A 218 9.10 16.27 -23.02
N ILE A 219 9.05 14.95 -23.07
CA ILE A 219 9.14 14.05 -21.92
C ILE A 219 10.18 12.97 -22.21
N ILE A 220 10.75 12.39 -21.14
CA ILE A 220 11.62 11.23 -21.19
C ILE A 220 10.92 10.10 -20.47
N ASP A 221 10.79 8.97 -21.16
CA ASP A 221 10.32 7.72 -20.55
C ASP A 221 11.40 7.14 -19.64
N VAL A 222 11.03 6.88 -18.39
CA VAL A 222 11.84 6.09 -17.46
C VAL A 222 11.46 4.64 -17.66
N ILE A 223 12.41 3.87 -18.17
CA ILE A 223 12.20 2.48 -18.55
C ILE A 223 12.76 1.58 -17.46
N ASN A 224 11.98 0.60 -17.01
CA ASN A 224 12.50 -0.47 -16.17
C ASN A 224 13.45 -1.35 -17.01
N PRO A 225 14.75 -1.40 -16.71
CA PRO A 225 15.70 -2.12 -17.54
C PRO A 225 15.47 -3.64 -17.55
N ALA A 226 14.82 -4.20 -16.54
CA ALA A 226 14.53 -5.63 -16.47
C ALA A 226 13.32 -6.05 -17.31
N THR A 227 12.31 -5.19 -17.45
CA THR A 227 11.07 -5.50 -18.18
C THR A 227 10.93 -4.77 -19.51
N GLN A 228 11.73 -3.72 -19.73
CA GLN A 228 11.64 -2.78 -20.86
C GLN A 228 10.29 -2.04 -20.93
N GLU A 229 9.55 -2.01 -19.83
CA GLU A 229 8.29 -1.27 -19.72
C GLU A 229 8.53 0.12 -19.15
N VAL A 230 7.73 1.10 -19.61
CA VAL A 230 7.76 2.47 -19.08
C VAL A 230 7.11 2.48 -17.69
N VAL A 231 7.84 2.99 -16.69
CA VAL A 231 7.37 3.06 -15.29
C VAL A 231 6.94 4.46 -14.89
N SER A 232 7.58 5.48 -15.43
CA SER A 232 7.27 6.89 -15.19
C SER A 232 7.72 7.75 -16.38
N GLU A 233 7.18 8.96 -16.48
CA GLU A 233 7.55 9.96 -17.48
C GLU A 233 8.12 11.19 -16.75
N VAL A 234 9.31 11.62 -17.13
CA VAL A 234 9.96 12.82 -16.56
C VAL A 234 9.95 13.94 -17.60
N PRO A 235 9.49 15.15 -17.25
CA PRO A 235 9.47 16.26 -18.19
C PRO A 235 10.88 16.79 -18.48
N LEU A 236 11.14 17.15 -19.74
CA LEU A 236 12.27 18.02 -20.09
C LEU A 236 11.93 19.45 -19.67
N THR A 237 12.21 19.74 -18.39
CA THR A 237 11.89 21.00 -17.72
C THR A 237 12.25 22.20 -18.58
N THR A 238 11.28 23.11 -18.76
CA THR A 238 11.43 24.29 -19.61
C THR A 238 12.35 25.33 -18.96
N TYR A 239 12.87 26.25 -19.79
CA TYR A 239 13.68 27.36 -19.31
C TYR A 239 12.94 28.24 -18.28
N GLU A 240 11.64 28.49 -18.48
CA GLU A 240 10.84 29.31 -17.55
C GLU A 240 10.61 28.61 -16.21
N GLU A 241 10.42 27.29 -16.21
CA GLU A 241 10.32 26.51 -14.97
C GLU A 241 11.66 26.47 -14.22
N PHE A 242 12.77 26.32 -14.95
CA PHE A 242 14.11 26.41 -14.36
C PHE A 242 14.34 27.80 -13.74
N LYS A 243 13.99 28.87 -14.45
CA LYS A 243 14.06 30.25 -13.94
C LYS A 243 13.17 30.44 -12.71
N ALA A 244 11.99 29.84 -12.69
CA ALA A 244 11.11 29.83 -11.53
C ALA A 244 11.74 29.10 -10.32
N ALA A 245 12.41 27.97 -10.54
CA ALA A 245 13.14 27.24 -9.50
C ALA A 245 14.30 28.09 -8.93
N VAL A 246 15.09 28.71 -9.79
CA VAL A 246 16.18 29.62 -9.37
C VAL A 246 15.63 30.82 -8.60
N SER A 247 14.54 31.42 -9.07
CA SER A 247 13.87 32.54 -8.40
C SER A 247 13.37 32.15 -7.01
N ALA A 248 12.71 31.00 -6.88
CA ALA A 248 12.23 30.48 -5.61
C ALA A 248 13.40 30.22 -4.63
N ALA A 249 14.51 29.65 -5.11
CA ALA A 249 15.71 29.44 -4.29
C ALA A 249 16.32 30.78 -3.82
N LYS A 250 16.43 31.77 -4.72
CA LYS A 250 16.92 33.12 -4.37
C LYS A 250 16.03 33.81 -3.34
N GLN A 251 14.72 33.66 -3.42
CA GLN A 251 13.77 34.22 -2.46
C GLN A 251 13.86 33.53 -1.09
N ALA A 252 14.09 32.22 -1.04
CA ALA A 252 14.22 31.47 0.21
C ALA A 252 15.58 31.68 0.90
N TYR A 253 16.64 32.01 0.14
CA TYR A 253 18.00 32.06 0.66
C TYR A 253 18.20 33.02 1.85
N PRO A 254 17.73 34.29 1.83
CA PRO A 254 17.97 35.22 2.95
C PRO A 254 17.41 34.73 4.28
N SER A 255 16.20 34.17 4.30
CA SER A 255 15.59 33.64 5.53
C SER A 255 16.27 32.35 5.98
N TRP A 256 16.67 31.48 5.05
CA TRP A 256 17.38 30.25 5.36
C TRP A 256 18.78 30.49 5.92
N ARG A 257 19.57 31.40 5.32
CA ARG A 257 20.90 31.80 5.81
C ARG A 257 20.85 32.28 7.26
N ASN A 258 19.85 33.10 7.58
CA ASN A 258 19.67 33.70 8.91
C ASN A 258 18.98 32.75 9.91
N THR A 259 18.55 31.57 9.49
CA THR A 259 17.98 30.56 10.40
C THR A 259 19.09 30.02 11.31
N PRO A 260 18.92 29.99 12.64
CA PRO A 260 19.95 29.51 13.56
C PRO A 260 20.44 28.09 13.23
N VAL A 261 21.74 27.84 13.41
CA VAL A 261 22.37 26.56 13.06
C VAL A 261 21.69 25.35 13.72
N THR A 262 21.25 25.49 14.98
CA THR A 262 20.53 24.43 15.71
C THR A 262 19.16 24.11 15.10
N THR A 263 18.50 25.09 14.49
CA THR A 263 17.22 24.88 13.80
C THR A 263 17.44 24.16 12.46
N ARG A 264 18.47 24.54 11.70
CA ARG A 264 18.88 23.82 10.48
C ARG A 264 19.29 22.37 10.81
N GLN A 265 20.00 22.16 11.91
CA GLN A 265 20.38 20.85 12.41
C GLN A 265 19.17 19.94 12.68
N ARG A 266 18.11 20.47 13.32
CA ARG A 266 16.86 19.73 13.55
C ARG A 266 16.18 19.29 12.26
N ILE A 267 16.28 20.08 11.19
CA ILE A 267 15.75 19.72 9.87
C ILE A 267 16.54 18.53 9.31
N MET A 268 17.87 18.50 9.46
CA MET A 268 18.69 17.36 9.04
C MET A 268 18.39 16.09 9.84
N PHE A 269 18.20 16.20 11.17
CA PHE A 269 17.75 15.05 11.97
C PHE A 269 16.39 14.53 11.50
N LYS A 270 15.47 15.43 11.10
CA LYS A 270 14.19 15.01 10.56
C LYS A 270 14.32 14.33 9.20
N LEU A 271 15.19 14.84 8.33
CA LEU A 271 15.50 14.22 7.04
C LEU A 271 16.09 12.82 7.23
N GLN A 272 17.06 12.66 8.14
CA GLN A 272 17.63 11.37 8.52
C GLN A 272 16.55 10.37 8.97
N GLU A 273 15.65 10.79 9.88
CA GLU A 273 14.55 9.95 10.36
C GLU A 273 13.63 9.51 9.22
N LEU A 274 13.28 10.42 8.31
CA LEU A 274 12.39 10.14 7.18
C LEU A 274 13.04 9.19 6.17
N ILE A 275 14.31 9.39 5.85
CA ILE A 275 15.05 8.48 4.97
C ILE A 275 15.07 7.09 5.61
N ARG A 276 15.48 6.97 6.89
CA ARG A 276 15.51 5.68 7.62
C ARG A 276 14.16 4.97 7.61
N ARG A 277 13.06 5.70 7.82
CA ARG A 277 11.70 5.15 7.79
C ARG A 277 11.31 4.59 6.42
N ASP A 278 11.73 5.25 5.35
CA ASP A 278 11.29 4.95 3.98
C ASP A 278 12.37 4.30 3.10
N ILE A 279 13.47 3.78 3.67
CA ILE A 279 14.58 3.14 2.93
C ILE A 279 14.06 2.13 1.91
N ASP A 280 13.15 1.24 2.30
CA ASP A 280 12.66 0.19 1.40
C ASP A 280 11.87 0.74 0.21
N LYS A 281 11.15 1.85 0.40
CA LYS A 281 10.41 2.51 -0.68
C LYS A 281 11.37 3.19 -1.66
N LEU A 282 12.36 3.90 -1.12
CA LEU A 282 13.40 4.54 -1.92
C LEU A 282 14.19 3.50 -2.71
N ALA A 283 14.61 2.41 -2.06
CA ALA A 283 15.34 1.32 -2.68
C ALA A 283 14.51 0.61 -3.77
N MET A 284 13.21 0.44 -3.55
CA MET A 284 12.33 -0.16 -4.57
C MET A 284 12.25 0.72 -5.82
N ASN A 285 12.08 2.04 -5.67
CA ASN A 285 12.06 2.96 -6.81
C ASN A 285 13.38 2.89 -7.60
N ILE A 286 14.52 2.93 -6.91
CA ILE A 286 15.84 2.82 -7.55
C ILE A 286 15.98 1.47 -8.28
N THR A 287 15.50 0.38 -7.68
CA THR A 287 15.54 -0.95 -8.31
C THR A 287 14.74 -0.99 -9.60
N ILE A 288 13.53 -0.40 -9.58
CA ILE A 288 12.62 -0.37 -10.72
C ILE A 288 13.19 0.50 -11.84
N GLU A 289 13.70 1.68 -11.54
CA GLU A 289 14.11 2.68 -12.55
C GLU A 289 15.55 2.47 -13.03
N GLN A 290 16.47 2.02 -12.16
CA GLN A 290 17.90 1.90 -12.47
C GLN A 290 18.35 0.45 -12.71
N GLY A 291 17.67 -0.53 -12.11
CA GLY A 291 17.91 -1.96 -12.34
C GLY A 291 18.88 -2.66 -11.39
N LYS A 292 19.56 -1.94 -10.48
CA LYS A 292 20.39 -2.61 -9.45
C LYS A 292 19.53 -3.48 -8.53
N THR A 293 20.14 -4.52 -7.96
CA THR A 293 19.45 -5.39 -6.99
C THR A 293 18.90 -4.57 -5.81
N LEU A 294 17.80 -5.02 -5.20
CA LEU A 294 17.18 -4.34 -4.06
C LEU A 294 18.18 -4.10 -2.91
N LYS A 295 19.05 -5.08 -2.64
CA LYS A 295 20.13 -4.93 -1.65
C LYS A 295 21.14 -3.85 -2.05
N GLY A 296 21.50 -3.78 -3.33
CA GLY A 296 22.35 -2.72 -3.87
C GLY A 296 21.70 -1.34 -3.76
N ALA A 297 20.40 -1.24 -4.01
CA ALA A 297 19.62 0.00 -3.86
C ALA A 297 19.50 0.44 -2.39
N GLN A 298 19.30 -0.50 -1.46
CA GLN A 298 19.35 -0.20 -0.03
C GLN A 298 20.73 0.34 0.37
N GLY A 299 21.81 -0.26 -0.15
CA GLY A 299 23.17 0.23 0.05
C GLY A 299 23.38 1.67 -0.46
N ASP A 300 22.86 1.99 -1.65
CA ASP A 300 22.89 3.34 -2.23
C ASP A 300 22.23 4.37 -1.30
N VAL A 301 21.00 4.09 -0.85
CA VAL A 301 20.27 4.97 0.08
C VAL A 301 21.00 5.11 1.42
N LEU A 302 21.55 4.02 1.96
CA LEU A 302 22.30 4.03 3.21
C LEU A 302 23.56 4.88 3.13
N ARG A 303 24.32 4.80 2.02
CA ARG A 303 25.52 5.62 1.83
C ARG A 303 25.19 7.11 1.70
N GLY A 304 24.05 7.45 1.10
CA GLY A 304 23.55 8.82 1.10
C GLY A 304 23.10 9.27 2.49
N LEU A 305 22.42 8.40 3.24
CA LEU A 305 21.99 8.67 4.62
C LEU A 305 23.18 8.98 5.55
N GLU A 306 24.30 8.27 5.42
CA GLU A 306 25.51 8.54 6.20
C GLU A 306 26.01 9.99 6.02
N VAL A 307 25.84 10.59 4.84
CA VAL A 307 26.18 12.00 4.61
C VAL A 307 25.20 12.95 5.28
N VAL A 308 23.91 12.62 5.28
CA VAL A 308 22.91 13.37 6.06
C VAL A 308 23.21 13.30 7.56
N GLU A 309 23.68 12.15 8.04
CA GLU A 309 24.10 11.95 9.44
C GLU A 309 25.35 12.78 9.77
N HIS A 310 26.31 12.86 8.86
CA HIS A 310 27.44 13.76 8.99
C HIS A 310 27.00 15.24 9.02
N ALA A 311 26.06 15.64 8.16
CA ALA A 311 25.50 17.00 8.12
C ALA A 311 24.71 17.36 9.40
N CYS A 312 24.21 16.38 10.16
CA CYS A 312 23.65 16.63 11.49
C CYS A 312 24.71 17.18 12.47
N GLY A 313 26.00 17.05 12.17
CA GLY A 313 27.10 17.69 12.91
C GLY A 313 27.36 19.16 12.57
N MET A 314 26.54 19.80 11.71
CA MET A 314 26.83 21.12 11.11
C MET A 314 27.22 22.23 12.10
N ALA A 315 26.72 22.21 13.33
CA ALA A 315 27.07 23.21 14.34
C ALA A 315 28.58 23.26 14.59
N THR A 316 29.21 22.09 14.69
CA THR A 316 30.67 21.99 14.85
C THR A 316 31.42 22.22 13.54
N LEU A 317 30.87 21.73 12.41
CA LEU A 317 31.48 21.87 11.09
C LEU A 317 31.51 23.32 10.58
N GLN A 318 30.60 24.18 11.05
CA GLN A 318 30.52 25.60 10.69
C GLN A 318 31.35 26.51 11.60
N MET A 319 31.96 26.00 12.67
CA MET A 319 32.78 26.82 13.54
C MET A 319 33.91 27.50 12.77
N GLY A 320 34.08 28.78 13.04
CA GLY A 320 35.21 29.58 12.61
C GLY A 320 36.42 29.38 13.52
N GLU A 321 37.48 30.12 13.23
CA GLU A 321 38.69 30.16 14.05
C GLU A 321 38.82 31.56 14.66
N PHE A 322 39.39 31.64 15.86
CA PHE A 322 39.60 32.89 16.58
C PHE A 322 40.99 32.88 17.22
N VAL A 323 41.76 33.94 16.99
CA VAL A 323 43.09 34.15 17.55
C VAL A 323 43.09 35.51 18.25
N PRO A 324 43.09 35.54 19.60
CA PRO A 324 43.21 36.79 20.34
C PRO A 324 44.64 37.32 20.26
N ASN A 325 44.79 38.65 20.26
CA ASN A 325 46.08 39.34 20.32
C ASN A 325 47.10 38.81 19.29
N ALA A 326 46.64 38.57 18.05
CA ALA A 326 47.51 38.23 16.93
C ALA A 326 48.57 39.32 16.70
N SER A 327 48.25 40.56 17.11
CA SER A 327 49.19 41.65 17.34
C SER A 327 48.65 42.54 18.48
N ASN A 328 49.44 43.49 18.95
CA ASN A 328 49.12 44.32 20.12
C ASN A 328 47.77 45.04 19.96
N GLY A 329 46.75 44.57 20.69
CA GLY A 329 45.38 45.10 20.64
C GLY A 329 44.58 44.68 19.40
N ILE A 330 45.04 43.67 18.65
CA ILE A 330 44.42 43.19 17.42
C ILE A 330 44.07 41.70 17.55
N ASP A 331 42.78 41.41 17.49
CA ASP A 331 42.25 40.05 17.38
C ASP A 331 42.02 39.69 15.91
N THR A 332 42.07 38.40 15.58
CA THR A 332 41.79 37.88 14.23
C THR A 332 40.79 36.74 14.31
N TYR A 333 39.87 36.68 13.36
CA TYR A 333 38.87 35.61 13.29
C TYR A 333 38.51 35.25 11.85
N CYS A 334 38.00 34.04 11.66
CA CYS A 334 37.46 33.56 10.40
C CYS A 334 36.00 33.14 10.60
N LEU A 335 35.14 33.47 9.64
CA LEU A 335 33.73 33.05 9.62
C LEU A 335 33.48 32.17 8.39
N ARG A 336 32.68 31.12 8.57
CA ARG A 336 32.20 30.27 7.48
C ARG A 336 30.79 30.69 7.11
N GLU A 337 30.65 31.30 5.94
CA GLU A 337 29.40 31.83 5.41
C GLU A 337 28.92 31.00 4.21
N PRO A 338 27.60 30.80 4.03
CA PRO A 338 27.09 30.12 2.85
C PRO A 338 27.33 30.95 1.58
N LEU A 339 27.65 30.26 0.48
CA LEU A 339 27.93 30.86 -0.82
C LEU A 339 26.68 31.51 -1.46
N GLY A 340 25.51 30.90 -1.29
CA GLY A 340 24.29 31.31 -1.98
C GLY A 340 23.49 30.14 -2.51
N VAL A 341 22.74 30.40 -3.58
CA VAL A 341 22.05 29.36 -4.34
C VAL A 341 23.07 28.53 -5.11
N CYS A 342 23.04 27.21 -4.90
CA CYS A 342 23.92 26.25 -5.55
C CYS A 342 23.10 25.34 -6.49
N ALA A 343 23.77 24.72 -7.47
CA ALA A 343 23.17 23.75 -8.38
C ALA A 343 23.95 22.42 -8.31
N GLY A 344 23.21 21.30 -8.34
CA GLY A 344 23.77 19.95 -8.37
C GLY A 344 23.27 19.19 -9.60
N ILE A 345 24.18 18.55 -10.33
CA ILE A 345 23.86 17.70 -11.49
C ILE A 345 24.38 16.31 -11.18
N CYS A 346 23.46 15.34 -11.04
CA CYS A 346 23.78 14.00 -10.57
C CYS A 346 23.70 12.97 -11.71
N PRO A 347 24.61 11.98 -11.75
CA PRO A 347 24.53 10.89 -12.71
C PRO A 347 23.51 9.82 -12.29
N PHE A 348 23.14 8.94 -13.22
CA PHE A 348 22.09 7.94 -13.02
C PHE A 348 22.51 6.74 -12.15
N ASN A 349 23.81 6.48 -11.99
CA ASN A 349 24.30 5.23 -11.40
C ASN A 349 24.09 5.13 -9.88
N PHE A 350 24.04 6.25 -9.16
CA PHE A 350 23.74 6.32 -7.72
C PHE A 350 22.79 7.47 -7.39
N PRO A 351 21.50 7.34 -7.74
CA PRO A 351 20.55 8.44 -7.71
C PRO A 351 20.21 8.94 -6.30
N ALA A 352 20.38 8.12 -5.26
CA ALA A 352 20.18 8.56 -3.88
C ALA A 352 21.48 9.10 -3.27
N MET A 353 22.57 8.32 -3.30
CA MET A 353 23.84 8.68 -2.67
C MET A 353 24.39 10.01 -3.18
N ILE A 354 24.52 10.18 -4.50
CA ILE A 354 25.16 11.37 -5.06
C ILE A 354 24.29 12.62 -4.86
N SER A 355 22.97 12.48 -4.97
CA SER A 355 22.04 13.58 -4.67
C SER A 355 22.15 14.05 -3.21
N LEU A 356 22.30 13.11 -2.27
CA LEU A 356 22.48 13.42 -0.84
C LEU A 356 23.88 13.93 -0.50
N TRP A 357 24.90 13.70 -1.34
CA TRP A 357 26.24 14.27 -1.16
C TRP A 357 26.29 15.78 -1.41
N MET A 358 25.38 16.30 -2.23
CA MET A 358 25.35 17.71 -2.62
C MET A 358 24.41 18.57 -1.76
N LEU A 359 23.67 17.94 -0.84
CA LEU A 359 22.52 18.54 -0.14
C LEU A 359 22.91 19.46 1.03
#